data_AF-A0A2M4C352-F1
#
_entry.id   AF-A0A2M4C352-F1
#
_cell.length_a   1.000
_cell.length_b   1.000
_cell.length_c   1.000
_cell.angle_alpha   90.00
_cell.angle_beta   90.00
_cell.angle_gamma   90.00
#
_symmetry.space_group_name_H-M   'P 1'
#
loop_
_entity.id
_entity.type
_entity.pdbx_description
1 polymer ?
#
loop_
_entity_poly.entity_id
_entity_poly.type
_entity_poly.pdbx_seq_one_letter_code
_entity_poly.pdbx_strand_id
1 'polypeptide(L)'
;MSSFLASMFPLLRRTAAAQTLVVRNYATPKAGGVLGGSKKKKLGKLGPVVEKKVIPVETDANRLVNYVCGSNILKQGEDIKLKPDSEYPAWLWSMHVGPPLTLEQMDPETKAYWRKLRRMALQRNNKLAKLKKF
;
A
#
# COMPACT_ATOMS: atom_id res chain seq x y z
N MET A 1 -35.57 -6.36 -59.02
CA MET A 1 -34.23 -5.76 -58.90
C MET A 1 -33.94 -5.59 -57.42
N SER A 2 -33.25 -6.56 -56.82
CA SER A 2 -31.83 -6.44 -56.41
C SER A 2 -31.72 -5.52 -55.18
N SER A 3 -31.26 -5.92 -54.00
CA SER A 3 -30.47 -7.08 -53.60
C SER A 3 -30.37 -7.10 -52.06
N PHE A 4 -30.40 -8.31 -51.51
CA PHE A 4 -29.89 -8.65 -50.18
C PHE A 4 -28.41 -8.26 -50.06
N LEU A 5 -27.96 -7.82 -48.88
CA LEU A 5 -26.91 -8.50 -48.10
C LEU A 5 -26.51 -7.70 -46.86
N ALA A 6 -26.63 -8.39 -45.74
CA ALA A 6 -26.06 -8.02 -44.46
C ALA A 6 -24.53 -8.23 -44.44
N SER A 7 -23.93 -7.69 -43.39
CA SER A 7 -22.54 -7.86 -42.94
C SER A 7 -21.51 -6.97 -43.63
N MET A 8 -20.75 -6.23 -42.82
CA MET A 8 -19.32 -6.44 -42.64
C MET A 8 -18.82 -5.50 -41.52
N PHE A 9 -18.61 -6.08 -40.34
CA PHE A 9 -17.59 -5.77 -39.32
C PHE A 9 -17.42 -4.34 -38.74
N PRO A 10 -17.46 -4.18 -37.40
CA PRO A 10 -16.93 -2.98 -36.77
C PRO A 10 -15.42 -2.92 -36.98
N LEU A 11 -14.92 -1.77 -37.42
CA LEU A 11 -13.50 -1.46 -37.51
C LEU A 11 -12.84 -1.64 -36.14
N LEU A 12 -12.28 -2.82 -35.93
CA LEU A 12 -11.25 -3.09 -34.96
C LEU A 12 -9.99 -2.30 -35.37
N ARG A 13 -9.51 -1.41 -34.51
CA ARG A 13 -8.16 -1.53 -33.92
C ARG A 13 -7.86 -0.35 -33.01
N ARG A 14 -8.06 -0.60 -31.71
CA ARG A 14 -7.10 -0.34 -30.63
C ARG A 14 -6.06 0.73 -30.97
N THR A 15 -6.26 1.93 -30.44
CA THR A 15 -5.17 2.85 -30.16
C THR A 15 -4.19 2.13 -29.23
N ALA A 16 -3.09 1.62 -29.77
CA ALA A 16 -1.93 1.25 -28.98
C ALA A 16 -1.30 2.55 -28.48
N ALA A 17 -1.87 3.13 -27.43
CA ALA A 17 -1.09 4.03 -26.58
C ALA A 17 0.03 3.15 -26.01
N ALA A 18 1.21 3.25 -26.61
CA ALA A 18 2.44 2.75 -26.04
C ALA A 18 2.65 3.52 -24.73
N GLN A 19 2.07 3.02 -23.65
CA GLN A 19 2.40 3.46 -22.31
C GLN A 19 3.86 3.06 -22.12
N THR A 20 4.75 4.04 -22.26
CA THR A 20 6.13 3.92 -21.80
C THR A 20 6.06 3.69 -20.29
N LEU A 21 6.11 2.42 -19.90
CA LEU A 21 6.29 2.06 -18.50
C LEU A 21 7.66 2.59 -18.10
N VAL A 22 7.68 3.69 -17.35
CA VAL A 22 8.90 4.19 -16.71
C VAL A 22 9.28 3.15 -15.67
N VAL A 23 10.13 2.20 -16.06
CA VAL A 23 10.68 1.19 -15.17
C VAL A 23 11.74 1.89 -14.30
N ARG A 24 11.36 2.15 -13.05
CA ARG A 24 12.25 2.73 -12.03
C ARG A 24 13.20 1.64 -11.52
N ASN A 25 14.34 1.46 -12.19
CA ASN A 25 15.37 0.45 -11.86
C ASN A 25 16.28 0.82 -10.66
N TYR A 26 15.88 1.74 -9.78
CA TYR A 26 16.75 2.19 -8.69
C TYR A 26 16.80 1.23 -7.49
N ALA A 27 15.95 0.20 -7.46
CA ALA A 27 15.96 -0.83 -6.43
C ALA A 27 16.50 -2.15 -7.01
N THR A 28 17.54 -2.69 -6.40
CA THR A 28 17.97 -4.06 -6.69
C THR A 28 16.82 -5.03 -6.38
N PRO A 29 16.47 -5.96 -7.28
CA PRO A 29 15.44 -6.93 -6.98
C PRO A 29 15.92 -7.80 -5.82
N LYS A 30 15.27 -7.68 -4.66
CA LYS A 30 15.42 -8.68 -3.60
C LYS A 30 14.97 -10.02 -4.18
N ALA A 31 15.91 -10.96 -4.29
CA ALA A 31 15.60 -12.35 -4.55
C ALA A 31 14.58 -12.81 -3.50
N GLY A 32 13.35 -13.09 -3.92
CA GLY A 32 12.28 -13.61 -3.05
C GLY A 32 11.02 -12.74 -2.89
N GLY A 33 10.83 -11.70 -3.70
CA GLY A 33 9.55 -10.97 -3.76
C GLY A 33 8.56 -11.64 -4.72
N VAL A 34 7.46 -12.16 -4.18
CA VAL A 34 6.33 -12.78 -4.89
C VAL A 34 5.86 -11.93 -6.07
N LEU A 35 6.21 -12.32 -7.30
CA LEU A 35 5.48 -12.09 -8.56
C LEU A 35 6.32 -12.64 -9.75
N GLY A 36 5.91 -13.80 -10.29
CA GLY A 36 6.22 -14.17 -11.67
C GLY A 36 7.21 -15.33 -11.86
N GLY A 37 6.66 -16.51 -12.16
CA GLY A 37 7.13 -17.33 -13.29
C GLY A 37 8.43 -18.13 -13.13
N SER A 38 8.30 -19.32 -12.56
CA SER A 38 8.84 -20.58 -13.09
C SER A 38 10.27 -20.60 -13.69
N LYS A 39 11.25 -21.04 -12.89
CA LYS A 39 12.12 -22.17 -13.29
C LYS A 39 12.67 -22.85 -12.04
N LYS A 40 12.24 -24.10 -11.86
CA LYS A 40 12.76 -25.07 -10.90
C LYS A 40 14.26 -25.25 -11.18
N LYS A 41 15.12 -24.49 -10.50
CA LYS A 41 16.57 -24.73 -10.44
C LYS A 41 17.00 -24.62 -8.97
N LYS A 42 17.36 -25.77 -8.42
CA LYS A 42 18.12 -26.00 -7.18
C LYS A 42 17.61 -25.29 -5.92
N LEU A 43 16.84 -26.07 -5.15
CA LEU A 43 16.85 -26.05 -3.69
C LEU A 43 18.31 -26.09 -3.19
N GLY A 44 18.88 -24.93 -2.92
CA GLY A 44 20.27 -24.80 -2.52
C GLY A 44 20.50 -23.43 -1.90
N LYS A 45 20.58 -23.42 -0.57
CA LYS A 45 20.85 -22.22 0.25
C LYS A 45 19.82 -21.11 0.06
N LEU A 46 18.71 -21.25 0.80
CA LEU A 46 18.23 -20.09 1.56
C LEU A 46 19.48 -19.48 2.21
N GLY A 47 19.90 -18.31 1.75
CA GLY A 47 20.97 -17.55 2.39
C GLY A 47 20.69 -17.46 3.89
N PRO A 48 21.72 -17.27 4.73
CA PRO A 48 21.55 -17.25 6.18
C PRO A 48 20.32 -16.41 6.49
N VAL A 49 19.29 -17.06 7.05
CA VAL A 49 18.10 -16.38 7.51
C VAL A 49 18.65 -15.40 8.52
N VAL A 50 18.80 -14.14 8.11
CA VAL A 50 19.34 -13.09 8.96
C VAL A 50 18.41 -13.06 10.15
N GLU A 51 18.88 -13.60 11.28
CA GLU A 51 18.10 -13.67 12.49
C GLU A 51 17.70 -12.24 12.85
N LYS A 52 16.40 -12.03 12.99
CA LYS A 52 15.87 -10.72 13.34
C LYS A 52 16.33 -10.44 14.77
N LYS A 53 17.22 -9.46 14.92
CA LYS A 53 17.62 -8.97 16.24
C LYS A 53 16.40 -8.36 16.90
N VAL A 54 15.93 -8.98 17.98
CA VAL A 54 14.86 -8.44 18.83
C VAL A 54 15.52 -7.49 19.82
N ILE A 55 15.22 -6.21 19.69
CA ILE A 55 15.68 -5.19 20.64
C ILE A 55 14.73 -5.27 21.85
N PRO A 56 15.24 -5.35 23.09
CA PRO A 56 14.39 -5.34 24.27
C PRO A 56 13.59 -4.03 24.33
N VAL A 57 12.32 -4.13 24.70
CA VAL A 57 11.45 -2.96 24.87
C VAL A 57 11.64 -2.42 26.26
N GLU A 58 11.73 -1.09 26.37
CA GLU A 58 11.83 -0.39 27.64
C GLU A 58 10.57 -0.59 28.49
N THR A 59 10.74 -0.91 29.77
CA THR A 59 9.63 -1.16 30.72
C THR A 59 9.40 0.00 31.69
N ASP A 60 10.32 0.95 31.75
CA ASP A 60 10.27 2.06 32.71
C ASP A 60 9.24 3.11 32.30
N ALA A 61 8.18 3.28 33.11
CA ALA A 61 7.11 4.23 32.84
C ALA A 61 7.61 5.68 32.65
N ASN A 62 8.57 6.12 33.46
CA ASN A 62 9.13 7.47 33.36
C ASN A 62 9.85 7.72 32.03
N ARG A 63 10.51 6.69 31.45
CA ARG A 63 11.16 6.80 30.15
C ARG A 63 10.12 6.84 29.03
N LEU A 64 9.11 5.97 29.09
CA LEU A 64 8.04 5.87 28.09
C LEU A 64 7.20 7.14 27.95
N VAL A 65 7.00 7.89 29.04
CA VAL A 65 6.22 9.13 29.03
C VAL A 65 7.04 10.33 28.53
N ASN A 66 8.36 10.34 28.76
CA ASN A 66 9.21 11.50 28.45
C ASN A 66 9.97 11.38 27.13
N TYR A 67 10.13 10.17 26.60
CA TYR A 67 10.97 9.90 25.43
C TYR A 67 10.24 9.03 24.41
N VAL A 68 10.60 9.21 23.13
CA VAL A 68 10.18 8.33 22.05
C VAL A 68 11.14 7.14 21.99
N CYS A 69 10.87 6.13 22.81
CA CYS A 69 11.68 4.93 22.89
C CYS A 69 11.77 4.22 21.52
N GLY A 70 12.99 3.91 21.08
CA GLY A 70 13.25 3.27 19.78
C GLY A 70 13.31 4.22 18.59
N SER A 71 13.35 5.54 18.85
CA SER A 71 13.58 6.55 17.81
C SER A 71 15.05 6.56 17.34
N ASN A 72 16.00 6.28 18.23
CA ASN A 72 17.41 6.23 17.87
C ASN A 72 17.81 4.86 17.26
N ILE A 73 18.24 4.87 16.00
CA ILE A 73 18.70 3.66 15.28
C ILE A 73 20.23 3.49 15.41
N LEU A 74 20.94 4.54 15.82
CA LEU A 74 22.39 4.53 15.96
C LEU A 74 22.79 3.82 17.26
N LYS A 75 23.99 3.22 17.28
CA LYS A 75 24.53 2.57 18.48
C LYS A 75 24.87 3.56 19.61
N GLN A 76 25.00 4.83 19.26
CA GLN A 76 25.41 5.92 20.14
C GLN A 76 24.37 7.03 20.01
N GLY A 77 24.11 7.74 21.09
CA GLY A 77 23.10 8.79 21.17
C GLY A 77 21.92 8.44 22.09
N GLU A 78 21.04 9.40 22.28
CA GLU A 78 19.85 9.30 23.12
C GLU A 78 18.58 9.32 22.25
N ASP A 79 17.50 8.74 22.77
CA ASP A 79 16.18 8.84 22.15
C ASP A 79 15.65 10.29 22.19
N ILE A 80 14.76 10.60 21.25
CA ILE A 80 14.16 11.95 21.17
C ILE A 80 13.28 12.19 22.39
N LYS A 81 13.60 13.24 23.16
CA LYS A 81 12.77 13.71 24.28
C LYS A 81 11.52 14.41 23.77
N LEU A 82 10.37 14.09 24.38
CA LEU A 82 9.10 14.72 24.09
C LEU A 82 9.08 16.17 24.61
N LYS A 83 8.52 17.05 23.78
CA LYS A 83 8.37 18.48 24.03
C LYS A 83 6.96 18.77 24.56
N PRO A 84 6.70 19.95 25.15
CA PRO A 84 5.35 20.35 25.50
C PRO A 84 4.46 20.53 24.25
N ASP A 85 3.15 20.36 24.43
CA ASP A 85 2.16 20.37 23.35
C ASP A 85 2.17 21.65 22.49
N SER A 86 2.60 22.78 23.06
CA SER A 86 2.70 24.07 22.37
C SER A 86 3.75 24.12 21.26
N GLU A 87 4.76 23.25 21.32
CA GLU A 87 5.80 23.18 20.28
C GLU A 87 5.34 22.39 19.06
N TYR A 88 4.29 21.57 19.21
CA TYR A 88 3.78 20.77 18.11
C TYR A 88 2.74 21.55 17.30
N PRO A 89 2.70 21.37 15.96
CA PRO A 89 1.70 22.03 15.12
C PRO A 89 0.26 21.65 15.50
N ALA A 90 -0.66 22.62 15.42
CA ALA A 90 -2.07 22.43 15.80
C ALA A 90 -2.79 21.32 15.03
N TRP A 91 -2.36 21.00 13.80
CA TRP A 91 -2.98 19.94 12.99
C TRP A 91 -2.79 18.53 13.57
N LEU A 92 -1.80 18.34 14.45
CA LEU A 92 -1.57 17.05 15.10
C LEU A 92 -2.78 16.66 15.95
N TRP A 93 -3.34 17.63 16.67
CA TRP A 93 -4.45 17.45 17.60
C TRP A 93 -5.82 17.44 16.92
N SER A 94 -5.90 17.89 15.66
CA SER A 94 -7.14 17.81 14.85
C SER A 94 -7.25 16.52 14.05
N MET A 95 -6.25 15.64 14.10
CA MET A 95 -6.24 14.39 13.35
C MET A 95 -7.19 13.35 13.97
N HIS A 96 -7.91 12.63 13.10
CA HIS A 96 -8.78 11.53 13.51
C HIS A 96 -7.97 10.27 13.87
N VAL A 97 -7.88 9.95 15.15
CA VAL A 97 -7.19 8.76 15.69
C VAL A 97 -8.11 7.56 15.96
N GLY A 98 -9.42 7.73 15.72
CA GLY A 98 -10.42 6.70 15.97
C GLY A 98 -10.54 5.67 14.84
N PRO A 99 -11.58 4.80 14.89
CA PRO A 99 -11.86 3.87 13.81
C PRO A 99 -12.09 4.61 12.48
N PRO A 100 -11.72 4.04 11.32
CA PRO A 100 -11.86 4.74 10.05
C PRO A 100 -13.29 5.23 9.79
N LEU A 101 -13.45 6.54 9.55
CA LEU A 101 -14.76 7.17 9.28
C LEU A 101 -15.54 6.40 8.22
N THR A 102 -16.82 6.12 8.47
CA THR A 102 -17.70 5.44 7.50
C THR A 102 -17.99 6.32 6.29
N LEU A 103 -18.52 5.75 5.20
CA LEU A 103 -18.77 6.53 3.98
C LEU A 103 -19.84 7.62 4.22
N GLU A 104 -20.85 7.33 5.03
CA GLU A 104 -21.97 8.24 5.35
C GLU A 104 -21.53 9.45 6.18
N GLN A 105 -20.47 9.32 6.97
CA GLN A 105 -19.91 10.38 7.81
C GLN A 105 -18.94 11.29 7.04
N MET A 106 -18.56 10.92 5.82
CA MET A 106 -17.58 11.67 5.04
C MET A 106 -18.28 12.64 4.08
N ASP A 107 -17.68 13.82 3.90
CA ASP A 107 -18.17 14.84 2.97
C ASP A 107 -17.97 14.42 1.50
N PRO A 108 -19.06 14.33 0.69
CA PRO A 108 -19.02 13.99 -0.73
C PRO A 108 -18.14 14.91 -1.60
N GLU A 109 -17.94 16.15 -1.20
CA GLU A 109 -17.13 17.12 -1.97
C GLU A 109 -15.62 16.88 -1.80
N THR A 110 -15.22 16.00 -0.89
CA THR A 110 -13.81 15.70 -0.65
C THR A 110 -13.29 14.53 -1.50
N LYS A 111 -12.03 14.62 -1.93
CA LYS A 111 -11.33 13.50 -2.62
C LYS A 111 -11.27 12.24 -1.76
N ALA A 112 -11.28 12.36 -0.44
CA ALA A 112 -11.21 11.23 0.49
C ALA A 112 -12.45 10.34 0.39
N TYR A 113 -13.64 10.94 0.29
CA TYR A 113 -14.91 10.23 0.10
C TYR A 113 -14.87 9.33 -1.15
N TRP A 114 -14.50 9.90 -2.30
CA TRP A 114 -14.44 9.15 -3.56
C TRP A 114 -13.39 8.04 -3.58
N ARG A 115 -12.25 8.22 -2.90
CA ARG A 115 -11.26 7.14 -2.73
C ARG A 115 -11.84 5.97 -1.94
N LYS A 116 -12.61 6.26 -0.89
CA LYS A 116 -13.29 5.22 -0.09
C LYS A 116 -14.37 4.51 -0.90
N LEU A 117 -15.22 5.25 -1.62
CA LEU A 117 -16.25 4.68 -2.49
C LEU A 117 -15.64 3.75 -3.56
N ARG A 118 -14.56 4.20 -4.22
CA ARG A 118 -13.83 3.38 -5.20
C ARG A 118 -13.31 2.08 -4.58
N ARG A 119 -12.72 2.15 -3.37
CA ARG A 119 -12.26 0.97 -2.65
C ARG A 119 -13.41 -0.02 -2.37
N MET A 120 -14.56 0.48 -1.95
CA MET A 120 -15.75 -0.35 -1.70
C MET A 120 -16.26 -1.03 -2.98
N ALA A 121 -16.30 -0.30 -4.09
CA ALA A 121 -16.68 -0.85 -5.40
C ALA A 121 -15.72 -1.96 -5.85
N LEU A 122 -14.40 -1.76 -5.69
CA LEU A 122 -13.41 -2.79 -6.00
C LEU A 122 -13.58 -4.03 -5.12
N GLN A 123 -13.81 -3.86 -3.81
CA GLN A 123 -14.07 -4.98 -2.91
C GLN A 123 -15.33 -5.75 -3.31
N ARG A 124 -16.41 -5.04 -3.68
CA ARG A 124 -17.63 -5.67 -4.21
C ARG A 124 -17.33 -6.47 -5.47
N ASN A 125 -16.61 -5.89 -6.42
CA ASN A 125 -16.28 -6.55 -7.68
C ASN A 125 -15.42 -7.80 -7.45
N ASN A 126 -14.45 -7.74 -6.54
CA ASN A 126 -13.62 -8.90 -6.17
C ASN A 126 -14.47 -10.02 -5.53
N LYS A 127 -15.43 -9.66 -4.66
CA LYS A 127 -16.36 -10.64 -4.08
C LYS A 127 -17.23 -11.30 -5.15
N LEU A 128 -17.77 -10.52 -6.08
CA LEU A 128 -18.57 -11.04 -7.20
C LEU A 128 -17.74 -11.91 -8.14
N ALA A 129 -16.51 -11.51 -8.44
CA ALA A 129 -15.59 -12.29 -9.27
C ALA A 129 -15.26 -13.64 -8.62
N LYS A 130 -15.11 -13.69 -7.30
CA LYS A 130 -14.87 -14.95 -6.56
C LYS A 130 -16.04 -15.94 -6.69
N LEU A 131 -17.26 -15.46 -6.91
CA LEU A 131 -18.45 -16.30 -7.12
C LEU A 131 -18.58 -16.80 -8.56
N LYS A 132 -17.85 -16.21 -9.51
CA LYS A 132 -17.87 -16.66 -10.90
C LYS A 132 -17.02 -17.92 -11.02
N LYS A 133 -17.58 -18.92 -11.71
CA LYS A 133 -16.98 -20.25 -11.89
C LYS A 133 -15.80 -20.27 -12.89
N PHE A 134 -15.59 -19.16 -13.62
CA PHE A 134 -14.61 -19.03 -14.70
C PHE A 134 -13.84 -17.72 -14.58
#